data_AF-A0A6G3WSA6-F1
#
_entry.id   AF-A0A6G3WSA6-F1
#
_cell.length_a   1.000
_cell.length_b   1.000
_cell.length_c   1.000
_cell.angle_alpha   90.00
_cell.angle_beta   90.00
_cell.angle_gamma   90.00
#
_symmetry.space_group_name_H-M   'P 1'
#
loop_
_entity.id
_entity.type
_entity.pdbx_description
1 polymer ?
#
loop_
_entity_poly.entity_id
_entity_poly.type
_entity_poly.pdbx_seq_one_letter_code
_entity_poly.pdbx_strand_id
1 'polypeptide(L)'
;MDKERRTLLSGRLHDDNIAAAAGLRALLSTSAEHEVPLEVWALDENGDLAGGLTGRTWAYWLHVDLLWVDAPHRGSGLGARLLAEAERTARVERACTRSRLETWDFQAP
;
A
#
# COMPACT_ATOMS: atom_id res chain seq x y z
N MET A 1 -22.67 -15.48 2.57
CA MET A 1 -21.44 -16.30 2.52
C MET A 1 -21.08 -16.69 3.94
N ASP A 2 -20.93 -17.98 4.21
CA ASP A 2 -20.74 -18.54 5.55
C ASP A 2 -19.36 -18.17 6.13
N LYS A 3 -19.34 -17.48 7.28
CA LYS A 3 -18.12 -16.99 7.95
C LYS A 3 -17.22 -18.16 8.37
N GLU A 4 -17.80 -19.27 8.82
CA GLU A 4 -17.04 -20.46 9.24
C GLU A 4 -16.32 -21.08 8.05
N ARG A 5 -17.01 -21.22 6.91
CA ARG A 5 -16.39 -21.74 5.68
C ARG A 5 -15.23 -20.86 5.20
N ARG A 6 -15.35 -19.53 5.30
CA ARG A 6 -14.28 -18.60 4.93
C ARG A 6 -13.07 -18.76 5.86
N THR A 7 -13.29 -18.82 7.16
CA THR A 7 -12.22 -19.04 8.15
C THR A 7 -11.51 -20.36 7.89
N LEU A 8 -12.26 -21.45 7.69
CA LEU A 8 -11.69 -22.77 7.40
C LEU A 8 -10.84 -22.76 6.13
N LEU A 9 -11.35 -22.19 5.04
CA LEU A 9 -10.63 -22.09 3.77
C LEU A 9 -9.37 -21.25 3.91
N SER A 10 -9.48 -20.07 4.54
CA SER A 10 -8.33 -19.17 4.73
C SER A 10 -7.24 -19.81 5.57
N GLY A 11 -7.60 -20.55 6.63
CA GLY A 11 -6.64 -21.27 7.46
C GLY A 11 -5.91 -22.35 6.66
N ARG A 12 -6.65 -23.21 5.95
CA ARG A 12 -6.03 -24.28 5.13
C ARG A 12 -5.09 -23.72 4.06
N LEU A 13 -5.50 -22.69 3.34
CA LEU A 13 -4.66 -22.05 2.33
C LEU A 13 -3.39 -21.45 2.95
N HIS A 14 -3.50 -20.85 4.14
CA HIS A 14 -2.36 -20.30 4.84
C HIS A 14 -1.36 -21.40 5.22
N ASP A 15 -1.84 -22.48 5.85
CA ASP A 15 -1.02 -23.61 6.28
C ASP A 15 -0.32 -24.28 5.08
N ASP A 16 -1.06 -24.55 4.00
CA ASP A 16 -0.53 -25.16 2.77
C ASP A 16 0.54 -24.27 2.12
N ASN A 17 0.30 -22.95 2.07
CA ASN A 17 1.27 -22.00 1.51
C ASN A 17 2.56 -21.94 2.34
N ILE A 18 2.46 -21.96 3.68
CA ILE A 18 3.63 -21.98 4.57
C ILE A 18 4.44 -23.25 4.37
N ALA A 19 3.76 -24.40 4.34
CA ALA A 19 4.41 -25.70 4.15
C ALA A 19 5.16 -25.76 2.80
N ALA A 20 4.52 -25.27 1.73
CA ALA A 20 5.05 -25.36 0.37
C ALA A 20 6.16 -24.32 0.06
N ALA A 21 6.11 -23.11 0.63
CA ALA A 21 6.96 -22.00 0.21
C ALA A 21 8.01 -21.61 1.27
N ALA A 22 9.28 -21.95 1.02
CA ALA A 22 10.40 -21.49 1.85
C ALA A 22 10.51 -19.96 1.91
N GLY A 23 10.21 -19.26 0.80
CA GLY A 23 10.21 -17.80 0.77
C GLY A 23 9.15 -17.16 1.67
N LEU A 24 7.97 -17.78 1.80
CA LEU A 24 6.93 -17.31 2.71
C LEU A 24 7.36 -17.49 4.18
N ARG A 25 7.93 -18.64 4.52
CA ARG A 25 8.45 -18.87 5.88
C ARG A 25 9.54 -17.87 6.27
N ALA A 26 10.45 -17.56 5.34
CA ALA A 26 11.47 -16.54 5.58
C ALA A 26 10.83 -15.16 5.79
N LEU A 27 9.84 -14.77 4.97
CA LEU A 27 9.12 -13.51 5.14
C LEU A 27 8.45 -13.41 6.53
N LEU A 28 7.78 -14.47 6.96
CA LEU A 28 7.09 -14.57 8.27
C LEU A 28 8.05 -14.58 9.48
N SER A 29 9.36 -14.52 9.25
CA SER A 29 10.35 -14.34 10.32
C SER A 29 10.90 -12.90 10.39
N THR A 30 10.30 -11.98 9.66
CA THR A 30 10.75 -10.58 9.55
C THR A 30 9.61 -9.62 9.86
N SER A 31 9.93 -8.34 10.09
CA SER A 31 8.92 -7.30 10.26
C SER A 31 7.98 -7.13 9.06
N ALA A 32 8.36 -7.61 7.87
CA ALA A 32 7.54 -7.52 6.66
C ALA A 32 6.36 -8.52 6.62
N GLU A 33 6.24 -9.40 7.63
CA GLU A 33 5.07 -10.26 7.81
C GLU A 33 3.80 -9.46 8.11
N HIS A 34 3.96 -8.31 8.76
CA HIS A 34 2.87 -7.44 9.17
C HIS A 34 2.53 -6.48 8.05
N GLU A 35 1.23 -6.29 7.85
CA GLU A 35 0.74 -5.20 7.03
C GLU A 35 0.75 -3.91 7.83
N VAL A 36 1.39 -2.87 7.29
CA VAL A 36 1.56 -1.59 7.97
C VAL A 36 0.99 -0.47 7.10
N PRO A 37 0.02 0.33 7.57
CA PRO A 37 -0.49 1.49 6.85
C PRO A 37 0.60 2.50 6.49
N LEU A 38 0.41 3.23 5.39
CA LEU A 38 1.27 4.32 4.93
C LEU A 38 0.39 5.44 4.42
N GLU A 39 0.62 6.65 4.94
CA GLU A 39 -0.10 7.84 4.50
C GLU A 39 0.90 8.96 4.20
N VAL A 40 0.65 9.69 3.13
CA VAL A 40 1.42 10.89 2.77
C VAL A 40 0.43 12.03 2.58
N TRP A 41 0.71 13.16 3.23
CA TRP A 41 -0.17 14.32 3.27
C TRP A 41 0.54 15.52 2.65
N ALA A 42 -0.18 16.30 1.85
CA ALA A 42 0.28 17.59 1.35
C ALA A 42 -0.72 18.66 1.76
N LEU A 43 -0.24 19.65 2.52
CA LEU A 43 -1.02 20.82 2.90
C LEU A 43 -0.60 22.03 2.04
N ASP A 44 -1.53 22.94 1.77
CA ASP A 44 -1.25 24.21 1.10
C ASP A 44 -0.68 25.26 2.08
N GLU A 45 -0.48 26.48 1.59
CA GLU A 45 0.04 27.60 2.38
C GLU A 45 -0.90 28.05 3.51
N ASN A 46 -2.20 27.73 3.41
CA ASN A 46 -3.21 28.03 4.43
C ASN A 46 -3.36 26.89 5.45
N GLY A 47 -2.71 25.74 5.21
CA GLY A 47 -2.83 24.54 6.03
C GLY A 47 -3.97 23.61 5.61
N ASP A 48 -4.64 23.89 4.49
CA ASP A 48 -5.71 23.06 3.95
C ASP A 48 -5.14 21.86 3.16
N LEU A 49 -5.91 20.78 3.07
CA LEU A 49 -5.45 19.56 2.39
C LEU A 49 -5.40 19.74 0.86
N ALA A 50 -4.19 19.93 0.33
CA ALA A 50 -3.94 20.06 -1.11
C ALA A 50 -3.91 18.69 -1.83
N GLY A 51 -3.64 17.61 -1.10
CA GLY A 51 -3.65 16.25 -1.62
C GLY A 51 -3.12 15.22 -0.64
N GLY A 52 -3.25 13.95 -0.97
CA GLY A 52 -2.75 12.86 -0.14
C GLY A 52 -2.75 11.51 -0.83
N LEU A 53 -2.05 10.57 -0.21
CA LEU A 53 -1.96 9.17 -0.60
C LEU A 53 -2.22 8.29 0.62
N THR A 54 -3.11 7.31 0.48
CA THR A 54 -3.27 6.21 1.44
C THR A 54 -2.78 4.91 0.81
N GLY A 55 -2.11 4.09 1.61
CA GLY A 55 -1.60 2.81 1.18
C GLY A 55 -1.18 1.96 2.37
N ARG A 56 -0.51 0.87 2.05
CA ARG A 56 -0.06 -0.13 3.02
C ARG A 56 1.14 -0.89 2.49
N THR A 57 2.03 -1.30 3.37
CA THR A 57 3.18 -2.13 3.02
C THR A 57 3.04 -3.52 3.59
N TRP A 58 3.28 -4.54 2.79
CA TRP A 58 3.30 -5.95 3.21
C TRP A 58 4.20 -6.75 2.27
N ALA A 59 4.95 -7.72 2.79
CA ALA A 59 5.78 -8.61 1.97
C ALA A 59 6.77 -7.87 1.04
N TYR A 60 7.31 -6.73 1.48
CA TYR A 60 8.18 -5.84 0.70
C TYR A 60 7.52 -5.20 -0.53
N TRP A 61 6.19 -5.15 -0.56
CA TRP A 61 5.41 -4.38 -1.52
C TRP A 61 4.79 -3.17 -0.86
N LEU A 62 4.83 -2.02 -1.56
CA LEU A 62 3.91 -0.92 -1.36
C LEU A 62 2.63 -1.19 -2.16
N HIS A 63 1.48 -1.18 -1.50
CA HIS A 63 0.18 -1.08 -2.14
C HIS A 63 -0.34 0.34 -1.97
N VAL A 64 -0.57 1.04 -3.07
CA VAL A 64 -1.25 2.34 -3.06
C VAL A 64 -2.75 2.08 -3.20
N ASP A 65 -3.53 2.50 -2.20
CA ASP A 65 -4.97 2.30 -2.17
C ASP A 65 -5.69 3.49 -2.83
N LEU A 66 -5.30 4.72 -2.49
CA LEU A 66 -5.86 5.95 -3.08
C LEU A 66 -4.78 7.02 -3.22
N LEU A 67 -4.84 7.78 -4.31
CA LEU A 67 -4.10 9.02 -4.51
C LEU A 67 -5.08 10.10 -4.93
N TRP A 68 -5.04 11.24 -4.25
CA TRP A 68 -5.94 12.34 -4.52
C TRP A 68 -5.19 13.67 -4.48
N VAL A 69 -5.58 14.57 -5.37
CA VAL A 69 -5.10 15.94 -5.44
C VAL A 69 -6.31 16.85 -5.60
N ASP A 70 -6.39 17.86 -4.75
CA ASP A 70 -7.46 18.84 -4.81
C ASP A 70 -7.42 19.62 -6.13
N ALA A 71 -8.59 20.01 -6.63
CA ALA A 71 -8.75 20.55 -7.98
C ALA A 71 -7.80 21.73 -8.32
N PRO A 72 -7.58 22.72 -7.44
CA PRO A 72 -6.66 23.85 -7.69
C PRO A 72 -5.20 23.42 -7.84
N HIS A 73 -4.81 22.28 -7.28
CA HIS A 73 -3.43 21.80 -7.26
C HIS A 73 -3.15 20.75 -8.35
N ARG A 74 -4.14 20.38 -9.17
CA ARG A 74 -3.95 19.46 -10.29
C ARG A 74 -3.07 20.07 -11.38
N GLY A 75 -2.36 19.23 -12.12
CA GLY A 75 -1.41 19.66 -13.16
C GLY A 75 -0.10 20.25 -12.65
N SER A 76 0.06 20.45 -11.34
CA SER A 76 1.30 20.98 -10.72
C SER A 76 2.40 19.94 -10.52
N GLY A 77 2.10 18.66 -10.75
CA GLY A 77 2.99 17.54 -10.39
C GLY A 77 2.88 17.07 -8.93
N LEU A 78 1.95 17.62 -8.13
CA LEU A 78 1.77 17.24 -6.72
C LEU A 78 1.52 15.73 -6.53
N GLY A 79 0.69 15.12 -7.38
CA GLY A 79 0.43 13.67 -7.30
C GLY A 79 1.67 12.81 -7.48
N ALA A 80 2.56 13.19 -8.40
CA ALA A 80 3.83 12.49 -8.60
C ALA A 80 4.76 12.64 -7.39
N ARG A 81 4.76 13.81 -6.73
CA ARG A 81 5.54 14.04 -5.50
C ARG A 81 5.01 13.21 -4.33
N LEU A 82 3.69 13.12 -4.16
CA LEU A 82 3.04 12.27 -3.15
C LEU A 82 3.42 10.79 -3.35
N LEU A 83 3.35 10.30 -4.59
CA LEU A 83 3.73 8.94 -4.93
C LEU A 83 5.23 8.67 -4.67
N ALA A 84 6.10 9.58 -5.12
CA ALA A 84 7.54 9.44 -4.92
C ALA A 84 7.92 9.41 -3.43
N GLU A 85 7.23 10.19 -2.60
CA GLU A 85 7.44 10.17 -1.16
C GLU A 85 6.97 8.86 -0.53
N ALA A 86 5.81 8.34 -0.95
CA ALA A 86 5.33 7.03 -0.51
C ALA A 86 6.31 5.91 -0.87
N GLU A 87 6.83 5.91 -2.09
CA GLU A 87 7.83 4.93 -2.56
C GLU A 87 9.16 5.07 -1.82
N ARG A 88 9.59 6.30 -1.52
CA ARG A 88 10.79 6.57 -0.73
C ARG A 88 10.64 6.00 0.69
N THR A 89 9.55 6.31 1.37
CA THR A 89 9.26 5.79 2.71
C THR A 89 9.18 4.26 2.71
N ALA A 90 8.44 3.68 1.77
CA ALA A 90 8.32 2.22 1.66
C ALA A 90 9.68 1.54 1.45
N ARG A 91 10.54 2.11 0.60
CA ARG A 91 11.88 1.55 0.32
C ARG A 91 12.85 1.74 1.47
N VAL A 92 12.98 2.95 1.99
CA VAL A 92 14.02 3.32 2.96
C VAL A 92 13.69 2.79 4.35
N GLU A 93 12.43 2.87 4.77
CA GLU A 93 12.02 2.56 6.15
C GLU A 93 11.47 1.13 6.28
N ARG A 94 10.98 0.55 5.17
CA ARG A 94 10.25 -0.73 5.19
C ARG A 94 10.79 -1.76 4.22
N ALA A 95 11.96 -1.49 3.62
CA ALA A 95 12.67 -2.36 2.68
C ALA A 95 11.81 -2.85 1.49
N CYS A 96 10.75 -2.11 1.13
CA CYS A 96 9.94 -2.46 -0.02
C CYS A 96 10.76 -2.31 -1.31
N THR A 97 10.63 -3.31 -2.19
CA THR A 97 11.35 -3.37 -3.47
C THR A 97 10.42 -3.24 -4.67
N ARG A 98 9.11 -3.23 -4.42
CA ARG A 98 8.06 -3.25 -5.43
C ARG A 98 6.89 -2.39 -4.98
N SER A 99 6.16 -1.86 -5.94
CA SER A 99 4.92 -1.11 -5.73
C SER A 99 3.82 -1.67 -6.64
N ARG A 100 2.58 -1.62 -6.17
CA ARG A 100 1.39 -1.87 -6.99
C ARG A 100 0.30 -0.86 -6.64
N LEU A 101 -0.54 -0.57 -7.62
CA LEU A 101 -1.76 0.20 -7.44
C LEU A 101 -2.80 -0.35 -8.41
N GLU A 102 -4.06 -0.18 -8.05
CA GLU A 102 -5.20 -0.49 -8.91
C GLU A 102 -5.97 0.81 -9.10
N THR A 103 -6.29 1.14 -10.34
CA THR A 103 -7.00 2.38 -10.68
C THR A 103 -8.14 2.06 -11.64
N TRP A 104 -9.21 2.83 -11.54
CA TRP A 104 -10.31 2.83 -12.49
C TRP A 104 -10.18 4.02 -13.45
N ASP A 105 -10.80 3.95 -14.63
CA ASP A 105 -10.76 5.04 -15.61
C ASP A 105 -11.19 6.39 -15.04
N PHE A 106 -12.15 6.41 -14.10
CA PHE A 106 -12.60 7.64 -13.45
C PHE A 106 -11.60 8.20 -12.41
N GLN A 107 -10.64 7.39 -11.95
CA GLN A 107 -9.57 7.78 -11.04
C GLN A 107 -8.29 8.21 -11.78
N ALA A 108 -8.11 7.73 -13.01
CA ALA A 108 -7.00 8.08 -13.90
C ALA A 108 -7.50 8.44 -15.31
N PRO A 109 -8.26 9.55 -15.46
CA PRO A 109 -8.77 10.01 -16.75
C PRO A 109 -7.67 10.57 -17.66
#